data_AF-A0A259GS21-F1
#
_entry.id   AF-A0A259GS21-F1
#
_cell.length_a   1.000
_cell.length_b   1.000
_cell.length_c   1.000
_cell.angle_alpha   90.00
_cell.angle_beta   90.00
_cell.angle_gamma   90.00
#
_symmetry.space_group_name_H-M   'P 1'
#
loop_
_entity.id
_entity.type
_entity.pdbx_description
1 polymer ?
#
loop_
_entity_poly.entity_id
_entity_poly.type
_entity_poly.pdbx_seq_one_letter_code
_entity_poly.pdbx_strand_id
1 'polypeptide(L)'
;LFNAGIRPAINAGISVSRVGGAAQTKVIKKLGGGVRLALAQYRELAAFAQFASDLDEATRKQLDRGRMFTELMKQAQYAPLSVSNMAITLFAANKGYFDDVATNKVLAFESKLHGFIASKYKAIADAIETSKDLNADNEKALEAAIQDFKATTAY
;
A
#
# COMPACT_ATOMS: atom_id res chain seq x y z
N LEU A 1 -13.49 4.31 -13.25
CA LEU A 1 -12.17 4.50 -12.61
C LEU A 1 -11.51 5.79 -13.07
N PHE A 2 -11.14 5.91 -14.36
CA PHE A 2 -10.44 7.09 -14.88
C PHE A 2 -11.20 8.41 -14.65
N ASN A 3 -12.49 8.47 -14.98
CA ASN A 3 -13.34 9.66 -14.76
C ASN A 3 -13.54 9.99 -13.27
N ALA A 4 -13.35 9.02 -12.38
CA ALA A 4 -13.42 9.20 -10.93
C ALA A 4 -12.05 9.56 -10.30
N GLY A 5 -11.07 9.93 -11.12
CA GLY A 5 -9.74 10.35 -10.66
C GLY A 5 -8.79 9.21 -10.25
N ILE A 6 -9.15 7.95 -10.47
CA ILE A 6 -8.24 6.82 -10.22
C ILE A 6 -7.31 6.67 -11.43
N ARG A 7 -6.04 7.01 -11.25
CA ARG A 7 -5.00 7.02 -12.28
C ARG A 7 -3.71 6.43 -11.69
N PRO A 8 -3.16 5.34 -12.24
CA PRO A 8 -3.64 4.59 -13.41
C PRO A 8 -4.97 3.87 -13.16
N ALA A 9 -5.83 3.81 -14.18
CA ALA A 9 -7.20 3.30 -14.06
C ALA A 9 -7.28 1.77 -14.19
N ILE A 10 -6.47 1.04 -13.41
CA ILE A 10 -6.36 -0.43 -13.50
C ILE A 10 -7.52 -1.11 -12.78
N ASN A 11 -8.13 -2.10 -13.45
CA ASN A 11 -9.21 -2.89 -12.87
C ASN A 11 -8.67 -4.18 -12.23
N ALA A 12 -8.38 -4.17 -10.92
CA ALA A 12 -7.77 -5.30 -10.22
C ALA A 12 -8.55 -6.64 -10.25
N GLY A 13 -9.87 -6.60 -10.51
CA GLY A 13 -10.71 -7.80 -10.60
C GLY A 13 -10.68 -8.47 -11.99
N ILE A 14 -10.49 -7.68 -13.05
CA ILE A 14 -10.46 -8.17 -14.44
C ILE A 14 -9.02 -8.35 -14.93
N SER A 15 -8.12 -7.48 -14.50
CA SER A 15 -6.72 -7.48 -14.93
C SER A 15 -5.97 -8.66 -14.29
N VAL A 16 -5.37 -9.49 -15.13
CA VAL A 16 -4.57 -10.65 -14.71
C VAL A 16 -3.24 -10.70 -15.45
N SER A 17 -2.22 -11.22 -14.78
CA SER A 17 -0.96 -11.61 -15.42
C SER A 17 -0.93 -13.13 -15.58
N ARG A 18 -0.68 -13.60 -16.81
CA ARG A 18 -0.58 -15.04 -17.11
C ARG A 18 0.68 -15.68 -16.52
N VAL A 19 1.75 -14.90 -16.34
CA VAL A 19 3.00 -15.35 -15.70
C VAL A 19 2.87 -15.31 -14.16
N GLY A 20 1.95 -14.48 -13.65
CA GLY A 20 1.65 -14.38 -12.22
C GLY A 20 2.86 -13.92 -11.40
N GLY A 21 2.99 -14.49 -10.19
CA GLY A 21 4.05 -14.12 -9.24
C GLY A 21 5.45 -14.62 -9.61
N ALA A 22 5.62 -15.39 -10.71
CA ALA A 22 6.94 -15.87 -11.12
C ALA A 22 7.83 -14.74 -11.66
N ALA A 23 7.24 -13.68 -12.21
CA ALA A 23 7.96 -12.51 -12.72
C ALA A 23 8.20 -11.42 -11.65
N GLN A 24 7.70 -11.62 -10.42
CA GLN A 24 7.82 -10.63 -9.35
C GLN A 24 9.12 -10.83 -8.57
N THR A 25 9.72 -9.72 -8.14
CA THR A 25 10.77 -9.76 -7.11
C THR A 25 10.23 -10.39 -5.84
N LYS A 26 11.11 -11.04 -5.06
CA LYS A 26 10.72 -11.80 -3.87
C LYS A 26 9.97 -10.92 -2.86
N VAL A 27 10.43 -9.68 -2.65
CA VAL A 27 9.79 -8.70 -1.76
C VAL A 27 8.39 -8.31 -2.24
N ILE A 28 8.19 -8.02 -3.53
CA ILE A 28 6.87 -7.64 -4.06
C ILE A 28 5.92 -8.83 -4.05
N LYS A 29 6.40 -10.03 -4.33
CA LYS A 29 5.60 -11.25 -4.21
C LYS A 29 5.14 -11.49 -2.76
N LYS A 30 6.03 -11.28 -1.79
CA LYS A 30 5.74 -11.41 -0.35
C LYS A 30 4.67 -10.41 0.10
N LEU A 31 4.74 -9.15 -0.36
CA LEU A 31 3.89 -8.07 0.15
C LEU A 31 2.64 -7.78 -0.71
N GLY A 32 2.66 -8.09 -2.00
CA GLY A 32 1.60 -7.69 -2.95
C GLY A 32 0.30 -8.48 -2.84
N GLY A 33 0.31 -9.66 -2.21
CA GLY A 33 -0.88 -10.51 -2.08
C GLY A 33 -2.03 -9.84 -1.33
N GLY A 34 -1.71 -9.08 -0.26
CA GLY A 34 -2.70 -8.40 0.58
C GLY A 34 -3.51 -7.34 -0.19
N VAL A 35 -2.86 -6.59 -1.08
CA VAL A 35 -3.50 -5.54 -1.89
C VAL A 35 -4.58 -6.12 -2.80
N ARG A 36 -4.25 -7.20 -3.53
CA ARG A 36 -5.18 -7.80 -4.49
C ARG A 36 -6.44 -8.29 -3.78
N LEU A 37 -6.28 -8.95 -2.64
CA LEU A 37 -7.39 -9.44 -1.84
C LEU A 37 -8.28 -8.27 -1.35
N ALA A 38 -7.66 -7.24 -0.79
CA ALA A 38 -8.38 -6.07 -0.28
C ALA A 38 -9.16 -5.33 -1.38
N LEU A 39 -8.55 -5.12 -2.57
CA LEU A 39 -9.20 -4.44 -3.69
C LEU A 39 -10.34 -5.27 -4.30
N ALA A 40 -10.21 -6.60 -4.34
CA ALA A 40 -11.27 -7.49 -4.79
C ALA A 40 -12.47 -7.44 -3.84
N GLN A 41 -12.22 -7.63 -2.54
CA GLN A 41 -13.26 -7.59 -1.52
C GLN A 41 -13.95 -6.23 -1.43
N TYR A 42 -13.18 -5.14 -1.55
CA TYR A 42 -13.72 -3.78 -1.55
C TYR A 42 -14.76 -3.58 -2.64
N ARG A 43 -14.52 -4.11 -3.84
CA ARG A 43 -15.46 -3.94 -4.96
C ARG A 43 -16.76 -4.67 -4.77
N GLU A 44 -16.69 -5.90 -4.28
CA GLU A 44 -17.88 -6.68 -3.94
C GLU A 44 -18.68 -5.90 -2.88
N LEU A 45 -18.05 -5.52 -1.77
CA LEU A 45 -18.73 -4.86 -0.65
C LEU A 45 -19.22 -3.45 -0.96
N ALA A 46 -18.49 -2.67 -1.76
CA ALA A 46 -18.86 -1.28 -2.05
C ALA A 46 -20.16 -1.17 -2.85
N ALA A 47 -20.56 -2.20 -3.60
CA ALA A 47 -21.85 -2.24 -4.28
C ALA A 47 -23.00 -2.46 -3.29
N PHE A 48 -22.83 -3.35 -2.32
CA PHE A 48 -23.86 -3.64 -1.30
C PHE A 48 -23.96 -2.55 -0.23
N ALA A 49 -22.83 -1.96 0.15
CA ALA A 49 -22.73 -0.93 1.18
C ALA A 49 -23.45 0.38 0.80
N GLN A 50 -23.78 0.59 -0.49
CA GLN A 50 -24.55 1.76 -0.93
C GLN A 50 -26.02 1.69 -0.51
N PHE A 51 -26.53 0.50 -0.19
CA PHE A 51 -27.94 0.26 0.15
C PHE A 51 -28.14 -0.16 1.61
N ALA A 52 -27.05 -0.40 2.35
CA ALA A 52 -27.11 -0.80 3.74
C ALA A 52 -27.13 0.43 4.66
N SER A 53 -28.12 0.51 5.56
CA SER A 53 -28.20 1.56 6.58
C SER A 53 -27.19 1.34 7.71
N ASP A 54 -27.01 0.08 8.11
CA ASP A 54 -26.08 -0.33 9.16
C ASP A 54 -25.08 -1.34 8.63
N LEU A 55 -23.80 -1.04 8.81
CA LEU A 55 -22.69 -1.94 8.54
C LEU A 55 -22.03 -2.29 9.87
N ASP A 56 -21.78 -3.57 10.08
CA ASP A 56 -20.99 -4.02 11.21
C ASP A 56 -19.54 -3.48 11.12
N GLU A 57 -18.83 -3.52 12.25
CA GLU A 57 -17.48 -2.95 12.36
C GLU A 57 -16.50 -3.63 11.40
N ALA A 58 -16.64 -4.94 11.20
CA ALA A 58 -15.79 -5.71 10.30
C ALA A 58 -15.95 -5.25 8.84
N THR A 59 -17.19 -5.09 8.36
CA THR A 59 -17.47 -4.61 7.00
C THR A 59 -17.00 -3.18 6.82
N ARG A 60 -17.20 -2.32 7.82
CA ARG A 60 -16.70 -0.93 7.79
C ARG A 60 -15.18 -0.89 7.64
N LYS A 61 -14.45 -1.64 8.47
CA LYS A 61 -12.99 -1.71 8.41
C LYS A 61 -12.49 -2.23 7.07
N GLN A 62 -13.19 -3.22 6.49
CA GLN A 62 -12.85 -3.76 5.19
C GLN A 62 -13.08 -2.75 4.05
N LEU A 63 -14.15 -1.97 4.11
CA LEU A 63 -14.40 -0.88 3.17
C LEU A 63 -13.35 0.22 3.28
N ASP A 64 -12.99 0.63 4.50
CA ASP A 64 -12.00 1.69 4.71
C ASP A 64 -10.61 1.25 4.24
N ARG A 65 -10.22 0.00 4.50
CA ARG A 65 -8.99 -0.59 3.97
C ARG A 65 -9.01 -0.64 2.44
N GLY A 66 -10.15 -0.98 1.84
CA GLY A 66 -10.36 -0.95 0.40
C GLY A 66 -10.22 0.44 -0.23
N ARG A 67 -10.80 1.46 0.42
CA ARG A 67 -10.65 2.88 0.03
C ARG A 67 -9.19 3.33 0.12
N MET A 68 -8.51 3.02 1.21
CA MET A 68 -7.10 3.33 1.43
C MET A 68 -6.22 2.68 0.35
N PHE A 69 -6.38 1.39 0.06
CA PHE A 69 -5.63 0.74 -1.00
C PHE A 69 -5.97 1.32 -2.39
N THR A 70 -7.24 1.66 -2.64
CA THR A 70 -7.62 2.31 -3.91
C THR A 70 -6.91 3.65 -4.07
N GLU A 71 -6.75 4.40 -2.99
CA GLU A 71 -6.00 5.65 -2.99
C GLU A 71 -4.50 5.42 -3.21
N LEU A 72 -3.88 4.48 -2.48
CA LEU A 72 -2.46 4.12 -2.63
C LEU A 72 -2.08 3.65 -4.04
N MET A 73 -3.03 3.07 -4.79
CA MET A 73 -2.76 2.63 -6.17
C MET A 73 -2.79 3.79 -7.18
N LYS A 74 -3.09 5.02 -6.75
CA LYS A 74 -2.96 6.19 -7.61
C LYS A 74 -1.50 6.62 -7.69
N GLN A 75 -1.06 6.96 -8.88
CA GLN A 75 0.30 7.39 -9.14
C GLN A 75 0.32 8.42 -10.25
N ALA A 76 1.06 9.50 -10.04
CA ALA A 76 1.25 10.53 -11.06
C ALA A 76 2.02 9.98 -12.27
N GLN A 77 1.71 10.50 -13.46
CA GLN A 77 2.46 10.17 -14.65
C GLN A 77 3.92 10.61 -14.50
N TYR A 78 4.85 9.85 -15.06
CA TYR A 78 6.30 10.12 -15.02
C TYR A 78 6.95 10.07 -13.63
N ALA A 79 6.25 9.52 -12.63
CA ALA A 79 6.78 9.34 -11.28
C ALA A 79 6.91 7.86 -10.91
N PRO A 80 7.73 7.04 -11.61
CA PRO A 80 7.88 5.62 -11.29
C PRO A 80 8.48 5.42 -9.89
N LEU A 81 7.96 4.44 -9.15
CA LEU A 81 8.50 4.05 -7.85
C LEU A 81 9.57 2.97 -8.00
N SER A 82 10.62 3.05 -7.18
CA SER A 82 11.60 1.96 -7.03
C SER A 82 10.96 0.73 -6.38
N VAL A 83 11.63 -0.42 -6.47
CA VAL A 83 11.16 -1.64 -5.81
C VAL A 83 11.15 -1.46 -4.29
N SER A 84 12.15 -0.78 -3.74
CA SER A 84 12.22 -0.44 -2.32
C SER A 84 11.06 0.43 -1.86
N ASN A 85 10.70 1.50 -2.58
CA ASN A 85 9.59 2.37 -2.22
C ASN A 85 8.25 1.64 -2.31
N MET A 86 8.03 0.84 -3.36
CA MET A 86 6.85 -0.02 -3.45
C MET A 86 6.79 -1.00 -2.25
N ALA A 87 7.89 -1.64 -1.90
CA ALA A 87 7.95 -2.55 -0.77
C ALA A 87 7.63 -1.86 0.57
N ILE A 88 8.17 -0.66 0.80
CA ILE A 88 7.91 0.15 2.00
C ILE A 88 6.41 0.46 2.10
N THR A 89 5.79 0.97 1.03
CA THR A 89 4.35 1.28 1.02
C THR A 89 3.51 0.05 1.32
N LEU A 90 3.79 -1.06 0.62
CA LEU A 90 3.04 -2.30 0.78
C LEU A 90 3.19 -2.89 2.18
N PHE A 91 4.40 -2.86 2.74
CA PHE A 91 4.66 -3.32 4.10
C PHE A 91 3.86 -2.48 5.10
N ALA A 92 3.94 -1.15 4.98
CA ALA A 92 3.26 -0.24 5.89
C ALA A 92 1.73 -0.41 5.83
N ALA A 93 1.17 -0.54 4.63
CA ALA A 93 -0.26 -0.78 4.42
C ALA A 93 -0.70 -2.15 4.95
N ASN A 94 0.07 -3.20 4.72
CA ASN A 94 -0.26 -4.54 5.21
C ASN A 94 -0.28 -4.61 6.74
N LYS A 95 0.68 -3.95 7.42
CA LYS A 95 0.78 -3.89 8.88
C LYS A 95 -0.21 -2.91 9.53
N GLY A 96 -1.03 -2.20 8.74
CA GLY A 96 -2.08 -1.31 9.24
C GLY A 96 -1.58 0.08 9.65
N TYR A 97 -0.39 0.50 9.23
CA TYR A 97 0.14 1.82 9.57
C TYR A 97 -0.58 2.98 8.88
N PHE A 98 -1.45 2.69 7.93
CA PHE A 98 -2.35 3.64 7.27
C PHE A 98 -3.77 3.64 7.85
N ASP A 99 -4.10 2.74 8.79
CA ASP A 99 -5.48 2.56 9.26
C ASP A 99 -6.02 3.80 10.02
N ASP A 100 -5.13 4.62 10.59
CA ASP A 100 -5.43 5.90 11.26
C ASP A 100 -5.29 7.14 10.34
N VAL A 101 -4.94 6.94 9.06
CA VAL A 101 -4.72 8.03 8.10
C VAL A 101 -6.00 8.25 7.29
N ALA A 102 -6.50 9.49 7.32
CA ALA A 102 -7.64 9.88 6.49
C ALA A 102 -7.34 9.62 5.00
N THR A 103 -8.29 9.04 4.26
CA THR A 103 -8.08 8.56 2.88
C THR A 103 -7.48 9.64 1.98
N ASN A 104 -7.94 10.89 2.07
CA ASN A 104 -7.42 12.01 1.27
C ASN A 104 -5.97 12.43 1.60
N LYS A 105 -5.38 11.94 2.69
CA LYS A 105 -4.00 12.18 3.11
C LYS A 105 -3.07 11.00 2.86
N VAL A 106 -3.58 9.86 2.40
CA VAL A 106 -2.82 8.61 2.24
C VAL A 106 -1.59 8.78 1.34
N LEU A 107 -1.72 9.45 0.19
CA LEU A 107 -0.59 9.70 -0.71
C LEU A 107 0.42 10.69 -0.13
N ALA A 108 -0.04 11.66 0.67
CA ALA A 108 0.85 12.58 1.37
C ALA A 108 1.65 11.86 2.47
N PHE A 109 1.01 10.95 3.20
CA PHE A 109 1.66 10.06 4.16
C PHE A 109 2.71 9.19 3.47
N GLU A 110 2.37 8.54 2.35
CA GLU A 110 3.29 7.71 1.57
C GLU A 110 4.53 8.50 1.16
N SER A 111 4.33 9.67 0.55
CA SER A 111 5.43 10.52 0.08
C SER A 111 6.35 10.96 1.24
N LYS A 112 5.77 11.36 2.37
CA LYS A 112 6.54 11.72 3.57
C LYS A 112 7.29 10.52 4.14
N LEU A 113 6.68 9.34 4.18
CA LEU A 113 7.30 8.11 4.65
C LEU A 113 8.51 7.73 3.78
N HIS A 114 8.36 7.79 2.45
CA HIS A 114 9.48 7.55 1.53
C HIS A 114 10.61 8.54 1.77
N GLY A 115 10.31 9.84 1.90
CA GLY A 115 11.31 10.87 2.19
C GLY A 115 12.01 10.68 3.54
N PHE A 116 11.27 10.27 4.56
CA PHE A 116 11.82 9.99 5.89
C PHE A 116 12.76 8.79 5.88
N ILE A 117 12.37 7.68 5.24
CA ILE A 117 13.23 6.51 5.12
C ILE A 117 14.46 6.84 4.26
N ALA A 118 14.30 7.57 3.15
CA ALA A 118 15.41 7.96 2.30
C ALA A 118 16.44 8.86 3.01
N SER A 119 16.01 9.68 3.97
CA SER A 119 16.88 10.58 4.71
C SER A 119 17.53 9.94 5.95
N LYS A 120 16.76 9.25 6.78
CA LYS A 120 17.23 8.73 8.08
C LYS A 120 17.57 7.23 8.07
N TYR A 121 16.94 6.47 7.19
CA TYR A 121 17.01 5.00 7.15
C TYR A 121 17.40 4.46 5.77
N LYS A 122 18.21 5.21 5.02
CA LYS A 122 18.55 4.92 3.61
C LYS A 122 19.08 3.50 3.42
N ALA A 123 19.88 3.00 4.38
CA ALA A 123 20.45 1.66 4.34
C ALA A 123 19.37 0.55 4.20
N ILE A 124 18.18 0.75 4.77
CA ILE A 124 17.07 -0.20 4.64
C ILE A 124 16.54 -0.20 3.20
N ALA A 125 16.30 0.98 2.64
CA ALA A 125 15.84 1.12 1.25
C ALA A 125 16.86 0.55 0.26
N ASP A 126 18.15 0.82 0.47
CA ASP A 126 19.23 0.29 -0.36
C ASP A 126 19.32 -1.24 -0.25
N ALA A 127 19.22 -1.81 0.97
CA ALA A 127 19.25 -3.25 1.18
C ALA A 127 18.10 -3.97 0.47
N ILE A 128 16.88 -3.40 0.51
CA ILE A 128 15.72 -3.95 -0.22
C ILE A 128 15.93 -3.81 -1.73
N GLU A 129 16.47 -2.67 -2.19
CA GLU A 129 16.68 -2.42 -3.62
C GLU A 129 17.76 -3.36 -4.20
N THR A 130 18.81 -3.69 -3.46
CA THR A 130 19.85 -4.62 -3.91
C THR A 130 19.40 -6.08 -3.81
N SER A 131 18.89 -6.50 -2.65
CA SER A 131 18.53 -7.90 -2.42
C SER A 131 17.23 -8.32 -3.11
N LYS A 132 16.36 -7.36 -3.43
CA LYS A 132 14.99 -7.58 -3.90
C LYS A 132 14.17 -8.50 -2.97
N ASP A 133 14.55 -8.54 -1.70
CA ASP A 133 13.96 -9.36 -0.64
C ASP A 133 13.78 -8.54 0.66
N LEU A 134 12.93 -9.05 1.55
CA LEU A 134 12.73 -8.50 2.89
C LEU A 134 12.88 -9.63 3.91
N ASN A 135 14.13 -9.81 4.38
CA ASN A 135 14.47 -10.75 5.44
C ASN A 135 13.97 -10.27 6.81
N ALA A 136 14.09 -11.12 7.83
CA ALA A 136 13.55 -10.82 9.16
C ALA A 136 14.19 -9.59 9.82
N ASP A 137 15.48 -9.37 9.62
CA ASP A 137 16.21 -8.24 10.20
C ASP A 137 15.81 -6.91 9.56
N ASN A 138 15.75 -6.87 8.23
CA ASN A 138 15.25 -5.69 7.50
C ASN A 138 13.77 -5.44 7.77
N GLU A 139 12.97 -6.48 7.98
CA GLU A 139 11.57 -6.34 8.36
C GLU A 139 11.42 -5.64 9.72
N LYS A 140 12.17 -6.08 10.73
CA LYS A 140 12.19 -5.43 12.06
C LYS A 140 12.72 -4.01 11.99
N ALA A 141 13.78 -3.78 11.22
CA ALA A 141 14.35 -2.45 11.04
C ALA A 141 13.36 -1.51 10.35
N LEU A 142 12.66 -1.98 9.31
CA LEU A 142 11.63 -1.20 8.62
C LEU A 142 10.44 -0.91 9.54
N GLU A 143 10.02 -1.88 10.36
CA GLU A 143 8.97 -1.70 11.35
C GLU A 143 9.33 -0.60 12.36
N ALA A 144 10.55 -0.64 12.91
CA ALA A 144 11.05 0.40 13.82
C ALA A 144 11.14 1.77 13.13
N ALA A 145 11.58 1.83 11.87
CA ALA A 145 11.66 3.08 11.11
C ALA A 145 10.29 3.70 10.86
N ILE A 146 9.25 2.89 10.58
CA ILE A 146 7.88 3.39 10.39
C ILE A 146 7.30 3.86 11.73
N GLN A 147 7.57 3.16 12.83
CA GLN A 147 7.13 3.59 14.16
C GLN A 147 7.77 4.94 14.54
N ASP A 148 9.06 5.10 14.28
CA ASP A 148 9.77 6.37 14.48
C ASP A 148 9.23 7.49 13.58
N PHE A 149 8.93 7.20 12.31
CA PHE A 149 8.26 8.15 11.42
C PHE A 149 6.95 8.64 12.02
N LYS A 150 6.09 7.72 12.48
CA LYS A 150 4.79 8.06 13.05
C LYS A 150 4.89 8.84 14.36
N ALA A 151 5.94 8.61 15.14
CA ALA A 151 6.17 9.32 16.41
C ALA A 151 6.72 10.74 16.21
N THR A 152 7.51 10.97 15.15
CA THR A 152 8.31 12.19 14.99
C THR A 152 7.83 13.11 13.87
N THR A 153 7.05 12.60 12.91
CA THR A 153 6.64 13.35 11.74
C THR A 153 5.14 13.59 11.74
N ALA A 154 4.72 14.85 11.58
CA ALA A 154 3.32 15.17 11.35
C ALA A 154 2.92 14.78 9.91
N TYR A 155 1.92 13.91 9.78
CA TYR A 155 1.43 13.42 8.50
C TYR A 155 0.06 13.96 8.10
#